data_AF-A0A5B7KFX9-F1
#
_entry.id   AF-A0A5B7KFX9-F1
#
_cell.length_a   1.000
_cell.length_b   1.000
_cell.length_c   1.000
_cell.angle_alpha   90.00
_cell.angle_beta   90.00
_cell.angle_gamma   90.00
#
_symmetry.space_group_name_H-M   'P 1'
#
loop_
_entity.id
_entity.type
_entity.pdbx_description
1 polymer ?
#
loop_
_entity_poly.entity_id
_entity_poly.type
_entity_poly.pdbx_seq_one_letter_code
_entity_poly.pdbx_strand_id
1 'polypeptide(L)'
;MARYRAPFHQLRISYGTNKGKNYTEEEDRFLVCMLHKLGFDKENVYEELRAAVRSAPQFRFDWFIKSRTALELQRRCNTLITLIERENQELEEKERAERKKGRPRSMYIKSGKRAAGAQDGRGRRKKKAE
;
A
#
# COMPACT_ATOMS: atom_id res chain seq x y z
N MET A 1 -1.78 6.46 9.83
CA MET A 1 -1.21 5.14 10.19
C MET A 1 -2.30 4.08 10.48
N ALA A 2 -3.32 3.90 9.62
CA ALA A 2 -4.51 3.10 9.97
C ALA A 2 -4.39 1.56 9.73
N ARG A 3 -3.31 1.09 9.11
CA ARG A 3 -3.15 -0.32 8.68
C ARG A 3 -2.86 -1.31 9.84
N TYR A 4 -2.45 -0.82 11.01
CA TYR A 4 -1.97 -1.63 12.13
C TYR A 4 -2.66 -1.27 13.45
N ARG A 5 -3.13 -2.28 14.19
CA ARG A 5 -3.80 -2.11 15.49
C ARG A 5 -2.80 -1.80 16.61
N ALA A 6 -1.54 -2.21 16.46
CA ALA A 6 -0.43 -1.89 17.36
C ALA A 6 0.84 -1.53 16.55
N PRO A 7 0.96 -0.29 16.02
CA PRO A 7 2.05 0.08 15.11
C PRO A 7 3.45 -0.21 15.65
N PHE A 8 3.71 0.11 16.93
CA PHE A 8 4.99 -0.14 17.62
C PHE A 8 5.46 -1.61 17.62
N HIS A 9 4.57 -2.57 17.35
CA HIS A 9 4.91 -3.99 17.24
C HIS A 9 4.70 -4.53 15.82
N GLN A 10 3.69 -4.05 15.10
CA GLN A 10 3.22 -4.64 13.84
C GLN A 10 3.75 -3.97 12.57
N LEU A 11 4.20 -2.72 12.65
CA LEU A 11 4.69 -1.99 11.47
C LEU A 11 5.99 -2.60 10.95
N ARG A 12 5.94 -3.16 9.74
CA ARG A 12 7.11 -3.58 8.95
C ARG A 12 7.35 -2.53 7.88
N ILE A 13 8.61 -2.30 7.53
CA ILE A 13 9.02 -1.33 6.51
C ILE A 13 9.67 -2.11 5.36
N SER A 14 9.27 -1.85 4.11
CA SER A 14 9.95 -2.40 2.94
C SER A 14 11.26 -1.65 2.64
N TYR A 15 12.37 -2.07 3.26
CA TYR A 15 13.66 -1.37 3.15
C TYR A 15 14.33 -1.44 1.77
N GLY A 16 14.04 -2.46 0.97
CA GLY A 16 14.79 -2.77 -0.26
C GLY A 16 16.30 -2.85 0.02
N THR A 17 17.09 -2.12 -0.77
CA THR A 17 18.55 -1.98 -0.59
C THR A 17 18.97 -1.00 0.52
N ASN A 18 18.05 -0.17 1.04
CA ASN A 18 18.35 0.95 1.92
C ASN A 18 18.32 0.63 3.43
N LYS A 19 18.24 -0.65 3.82
CA LYS A 19 18.19 -1.05 5.24
C LYS A 19 19.41 -0.55 6.02
N GLY A 20 20.61 -0.67 5.43
CA GLY A 20 21.88 -0.44 6.11
C GLY A 20 22.22 -1.56 7.10
N LYS A 21 23.35 -1.41 7.81
CA LYS A 21 23.81 -2.36 8.85
C LYS A 21 23.64 -1.85 10.28
N ASN A 22 23.29 -0.57 10.46
CA ASN A 22 23.50 0.13 11.73
C ASN A 22 22.24 0.19 12.61
N TYR A 23 21.05 0.27 12.00
CA TYR A 23 19.75 0.32 12.70
C TYR A 23 18.99 -1.01 12.52
N THR A 24 18.33 -1.49 13.57
CA THR A 24 17.43 -2.66 13.52
C THR A 24 15.99 -2.29 13.15
N GLU A 25 15.19 -3.30 12.79
CA GLU A 25 13.75 -3.11 12.50
C GLU A 25 12.89 -2.81 13.74
N GLU A 26 13.49 -2.79 14.94
CA GLU A 26 12.81 -2.41 16.19
C GLU A 26 13.07 -0.94 16.51
N GLU A 27 14.30 -0.47 16.33
CA GLU A 27 14.66 0.95 16.34
C GLU A 27 13.88 1.74 15.30
N ASP A 28 13.97 1.36 14.01
CA ASP A 28 13.32 2.08 12.90
C ASP A 28 11.79 2.18 13.08
N ARG A 29 11.19 1.09 13.59
CA ARG A 29 9.76 1.00 13.92
C ARG A 29 9.38 1.93 15.06
N PHE A 30 10.18 1.99 16.12
CA PHE A 30 9.98 2.95 17.20
C PHE A 30 10.15 4.40 16.71
N LEU A 31 11.18 4.69 15.92
CA LEU A 31 11.43 6.04 15.40
C LEU A 31 10.23 6.55 14.59
N VAL A 32 9.72 5.76 13.64
CA VAL A 32 8.54 6.12 12.82
C VAL A 32 7.28 6.25 13.68
N CYS A 33 7.02 5.29 14.59
CA CYS A 33 5.80 5.30 15.41
C CYS A 33 5.81 6.43 16.45
N MET A 34 6.98 6.78 17.01
CA MET A 34 7.12 7.88 17.96
C MET A 34 7.09 9.23 17.25
N LEU A 35 7.74 9.39 16.09
CA LEU A 35 7.66 10.62 15.30
C LEU A 35 6.21 10.94 14.88
N HIS A 36 5.44 9.93 14.43
CA HIS A 36 4.01 10.08 14.15
C HIS A 36 3.19 10.41 15.43
N LYS A 37 3.62 9.95 16.62
CA LYS A 37 2.94 10.25 17.89
C LYS A 37 3.23 11.67 18.39
N LEU A 38 4.45 12.18 18.19
CA LEU A 38 4.86 13.52 18.65
C LEU A 38 4.36 14.65 17.74
N GLY A 39 4.12 14.34 16.46
CA GLY A 39 3.71 15.28 15.42
C GLY A 39 4.90 15.88 14.68
N PHE A 40 4.97 15.67 13.37
CA PHE A 40 6.10 16.09 12.52
C PHE A 40 6.28 17.62 12.44
N ASP A 41 5.20 18.38 12.65
CA ASP A 41 5.09 19.83 12.45
C ASP A 41 5.57 20.67 13.66
N LYS A 42 6.55 20.17 14.41
CA LYS A 42 7.19 20.89 15.53
C LYS A 42 8.68 21.05 15.27
N GLU A 43 9.21 22.26 15.44
CA GLU A 43 10.64 22.56 15.24
C GLU A 43 11.58 21.62 16.02
N ASN A 44 11.22 21.27 17.27
CA ASN A 44 12.04 20.46 18.16
C ASN A 44 11.65 18.96 18.23
N VAL A 45 10.83 18.45 17.29
CA VAL A 45 10.33 17.05 17.33
C VAL A 45 11.45 16.01 17.42
N TYR A 46 12.61 16.27 16.83
CA TYR A 46 13.74 15.32 16.83
C TYR A 46 14.53 15.29 18.15
N GLU A 47 14.49 16.35 18.96
CA GLU A 47 15.02 16.30 20.34
C GLU A 47 13.97 15.69 21.31
N GLU A 48 12.67 15.94 21.12
CA GLU A 48 11.60 15.18 21.81
C GLU A 48 11.72 13.66 21.53
N LEU A 49 11.95 13.28 20.27
CA LEU A 49 12.18 11.89 19.84
C LEU A 49 13.43 11.29 20.50
N ARG A 50 14.52 12.05 20.57
CA ARG A 50 15.78 11.65 21.20
C ARG A 50 15.65 11.47 22.71
N ALA A 51 14.84 12.28 23.38
CA ALA A 51 14.46 12.08 24.77
C ALA A 51 13.62 10.80 24.94
N ALA A 52 12.62 10.58 24.08
CA ALA A 52 11.75 9.40 24.11
C ALA A 52 12.53 8.08 23.89
N VAL A 53 13.50 8.07 22.97
CA VAL A 53 14.45 6.95 22.76
C VAL A 53 15.23 6.62 24.04
N ARG A 54 15.68 7.62 24.79
CA ARG A 54 16.46 7.43 26.02
C ARG A 54 15.62 6.91 27.19
N SER A 55 14.37 7.33 27.29
CA SER A 55 13.44 6.90 28.35
C SER A 55 12.79 5.54 28.08
N ALA A 56 12.72 5.10 26.82
CA ALA A 56 12.07 3.83 26.45
C ALA A 56 12.83 2.61 27.04
N PRO A 57 12.20 1.75 27.87
CA PRO A 57 12.89 0.63 28.51
C PRO A 57 13.47 -0.41 27.54
N GLN A 58 12.88 -0.56 26.35
CA GLN A 58 13.36 -1.47 25.30
C GLN A 58 14.81 -1.15 24.86
N PHE A 59 15.20 0.13 24.83
CA PHE A 59 16.56 0.56 24.49
C PHE A 59 17.45 0.69 25.73
N ARG A 60 17.14 0.00 26.85
CA ARG A 60 17.91 0.14 28.10
C ARG A 60 19.41 -0.13 27.89
N PHE A 61 19.75 -1.15 27.13
CA PHE A 61 21.13 -1.57 26.83
C PHE A 61 21.61 -1.19 25.41
N ASP A 62 20.74 -0.62 24.58
CA ASP A 62 21.10 -0.15 23.24
C ASP A 62 21.81 1.21 23.33
N TRP A 63 23.13 1.16 23.36
CA TRP A 63 23.99 2.35 23.33
C TRP A 63 24.06 3.00 21.94
N PHE A 64 23.80 2.25 20.86
CA PHE A 64 23.85 2.80 19.51
C PHE A 64 22.72 3.82 19.31
N ILE A 65 21.46 3.43 19.52
CA ILE A 65 20.30 4.32 19.32
C ILE A 65 20.32 5.49 20.33
N LYS A 66 20.79 5.27 21.56
CA LYS A 66 20.91 6.29 22.60
C LYS A 66 22.01 7.34 22.35
N SER A 67 23.07 6.95 21.64
CA SER A 67 24.17 7.85 21.28
C SER A 67 23.82 8.82 20.16
N ARG A 68 22.76 8.56 19.38
CA ARG A 68 22.40 9.38 18.21
C ARG A 68 22.08 10.83 18.60
N THR A 69 22.48 11.75 17.74
CA THR A 69 22.04 13.16 17.75
C THR A 69 20.66 13.31 17.10
N ALA A 70 19.93 14.39 17.38
CA ALA A 70 18.64 14.65 16.73
C ALA A 70 18.77 14.72 15.20
N LEU A 71 19.88 15.27 14.68
CA LEU A 71 20.18 15.34 13.25
C LEU A 71 20.40 13.96 12.61
N GLU A 72 21.04 13.01 13.32
CA GLU A 72 21.18 11.63 12.83
C GLU A 72 19.85 10.87 12.85
N LEU A 73 19.04 11.05 13.89
CA LEU A 73 17.69 10.51 13.96
C LEU A 73 16.80 11.11 12.87
N GLN A 74 16.86 12.41 12.62
CA GLN A 74 16.16 13.10 11.54
C GLN A 74 16.53 12.52 10.16
N ARG A 75 17.83 12.36 9.87
CA ARG A 75 18.31 11.74 8.61
C ARG A 75 17.79 10.32 8.43
N ARG A 76 17.75 9.51 9.51
CA ARG A 76 17.18 8.16 9.46
C ARG A 76 15.66 8.22 9.24
N CYS A 77 14.93 9.02 10.02
CA CYS A 77 13.48 9.22 9.88
C CYS A 77 13.08 9.64 8.47
N ASN A 78 13.76 10.63 7.87
CA ASN A 78 13.49 11.06 6.50
C ASN A 78 13.63 9.90 5.49
N THR A 79 14.66 9.06 5.65
CA THR A 79 14.86 7.87 4.81
C THR A 79 13.72 6.85 4.99
N LEU A 80 13.28 6.61 6.23
CA LEU A 80 12.17 5.71 6.53
C LEU A 80 10.82 6.25 6.01
N ILE A 81 10.60 7.56 6.09
CA ILE A 81 9.43 8.24 5.53
C ILE A 81 9.35 8.00 4.03
N THR A 82 10.41 8.30 3.26
CA THR A 82 10.42 8.09 1.80
C THR A 82 10.22 6.62 1.41
N LEU A 83 10.73 5.66 2.20
CA LEU A 83 10.46 4.23 1.98
C LEU A 83 8.97 3.88 2.21
N ILE A 84 8.34 4.43 3.25
CA ILE A 84 6.93 4.19 3.60
C ILE A 84 5.99 4.90 2.62
N GLU A 85 6.29 6.12 2.20
CA GLU A 85 5.55 6.87 1.18
C GLU A 85 5.53 6.11 -0.14
N ARG A 86 6.70 5.64 -0.59
CA ARG A 86 6.83 4.79 -1.78
C ARG A 86 6.07 3.47 -1.64
N GLU A 87 6.21 2.77 -0.51
CA GLU A 87 5.47 1.52 -0.27
C GLU A 87 3.95 1.76 -0.33
N ASN A 88 3.48 2.87 0.25
CA ASN A 88 2.06 3.22 0.23
C ASN A 88 1.58 3.58 -1.19
N GLN A 89 2.35 4.35 -1.96
CA GLN A 89 2.04 4.67 -3.36
C GLN A 89 2.00 3.41 -4.24
N GLU A 90 2.98 2.52 -4.12
CA GLU A 90 3.00 1.23 -4.82
C GLU A 90 1.85 0.27 -4.40
N LEU A 91 1.21 0.50 -3.26
CA LEU A 91 0.04 -0.25 -2.79
C LEU A 91 -1.28 0.39 -3.24
N GLU A 92 -1.39 1.71 -3.22
CA GLU A 92 -2.54 2.45 -3.77
C GLU A 92 -2.70 2.22 -5.28
N GLU A 93 -1.60 2.16 -6.03
CA GLU A 93 -1.62 1.79 -7.45
C GLU A 93 -2.11 0.34 -7.67
N LYS A 94 -1.69 -0.60 -6.82
CA LYS A 94 -2.16 -2.00 -6.87
C LYS A 94 -3.64 -2.10 -6.56
N GLU A 95 -4.14 -1.46 -5.49
CA GLU A 95 -5.57 -1.46 -5.18
C GLU A 95 -6.38 -0.81 -6.32
N ARG A 96 -5.89 0.29 -6.90
CA ARG A 96 -6.52 0.97 -8.04
C ARG A 96 -6.51 0.13 -9.32
N ALA A 97 -5.52 -0.75 -9.50
CA ALA A 97 -5.47 -1.72 -10.60
C ALA A 97 -6.40 -2.93 -10.35
N GLU A 98 -6.49 -3.43 -9.12
CA GLU A 98 -7.40 -4.52 -8.76
C GLU A 98 -8.86 -4.07 -8.81
N ARG A 99 -9.20 -2.86 -8.34
CA ARG A 99 -10.53 -2.24 -8.54
C ARG A 99 -10.92 -2.12 -10.02
N LYS A 100 -9.94 -2.01 -10.95
CA LYS A 100 -10.18 -2.03 -12.40
C LYS A 100 -10.34 -3.44 -12.98
N LYS A 101 -9.68 -4.47 -12.41
CA LYS A 101 -9.85 -5.88 -12.80
C LYS A 101 -11.10 -6.54 -12.19
N GLY A 102 -11.46 -6.16 -10.96
CA GLY A 102 -12.55 -6.74 -10.18
C GLY A 102 -13.96 -6.31 -10.59
N ARG A 103 -14.10 -5.44 -11.60
CA ARG A 103 -15.39 -5.17 -12.25
C ARG A 103 -15.61 -6.26 -13.31
N PRO A 104 -16.45 -7.29 -13.08
CA PRO A 104 -16.65 -8.33 -14.07
C PRO A 104 -17.17 -7.71 -15.35
N ARG A 105 -16.65 -8.14 -16.51
CA ARG A 105 -17.17 -7.76 -17.83
C ARG A 105 -18.46 -8.53 -18.13
N SER A 106 -19.42 -8.44 -17.22
CA SER A 106 -20.76 -9.01 -17.33
C SER A 106 -21.60 -8.14 -18.26
N MET A 107 -21.29 -8.18 -19.56
CA MET A 107 -22.20 -7.70 -20.58
C MET A 107 -22.19 -8.63 -21.79
N TYR A 108 -23.27 -9.39 -21.88
CA TYR A 108 -23.76 -10.14 -23.04
C TYR A 108 -22.90 -11.30 -23.56
N ILE A 109 -23.30 -12.52 -23.20
CA ILE A 109 -22.92 -13.75 -23.92
C ILE A 109 -23.40 -13.63 -25.38
N LYS A 110 -22.50 -13.84 -26.35
CA LYS A 110 -22.89 -13.96 -27.76
C LYS A 110 -23.71 -15.24 -27.98
N SER A 111 -25.03 -15.12 -27.94
CA SER A 111 -25.97 -16.17 -28.37
C SER A 111 -25.90 -16.36 -29.88
N GLY A 112 -24.92 -17.14 -30.35
CA GLY A 112 -24.70 -17.36 -31.78
C GLY A 112 -25.78 -18.23 -32.42
N LYS A 113 -26.61 -17.65 -33.30
CA LYS A 113 -27.35 -18.42 -34.30
C LYS A 113 -26.44 -18.68 -35.51
N ARG A 114 -26.02 -19.94 -35.67
CA ARG A 114 -25.36 -20.41 -36.90
C ARG A 114 -26.35 -20.38 -38.06
N ALA A 115 -25.90 -19.98 -39.25
CA ALA A 115 -26.65 -20.13 -40.48
C ALA A 115 -26.31 -21.47 -41.15
N ALA A 116 -27.33 -22.25 -41.49
CA ALA A 116 -27.26 -23.42 -42.38
C ALA A 116 -28.69 -23.76 -42.85
N GLY A 117 -28.84 -24.21 -44.10
CA GLY A 117 -30.13 -24.69 -44.64
C GLY A 117 -30.72 -23.77 -45.70
N ALA A 118 -30.26 -23.92 -46.95
CA ALA A 118 -31.01 -23.44 -48.11
C ALA A 118 -31.95 -24.55 -48.59
N GLN A 119 -33.22 -24.22 -48.88
CA GLN A 119 -34.00 -24.92 -49.90
C GLN A 119 -35.23 -24.14 -50.39
N ASP A 120 -35.58 -24.47 -51.62
CA ASP A 120 -36.51 -23.81 -52.54
C ASP A 120 -38.00 -24.13 -52.27
N GLY A 121 -38.90 -23.44 -52.99
CA GLY A 121 -40.15 -24.03 -53.45
C GLY A 121 -41.39 -23.86 -52.57
N ARG A 122 -42.11 -22.72 -52.71
CA ARG A 122 -43.53 -22.65 -52.27
C ARG A 122 -44.40 -21.57 -52.95
N GLY A 123 -44.48 -21.58 -54.28
CA GLY A 123 -45.55 -20.88 -55.02
C GLY A 123 -46.80 -21.75 -55.24
N ARG A 124 -47.96 -21.13 -55.62
CA ARG A 124 -49.26 -21.77 -56.00
C ARG A 124 -50.06 -22.30 -54.77
N ARG A 125 -51.40 -22.24 -54.62
CA ARG A 125 -52.67 -21.97 -55.38
C ARG A 125 -53.72 -21.49 -54.32
N LYS A 126 -54.94 -20.94 -54.51
CA LYS A 126 -55.86 -20.47 -55.58
C LYS A 126 -56.89 -19.51 -54.90
N LYS A 127 -57.75 -18.81 -55.69
CA LYS A 127 -58.98 -18.03 -55.33
C LYS A 127 -58.75 -16.52 -55.12
N LYS A 128 -59.63 -15.60 -55.56
CA LYS A 128 -60.84 -15.64 -56.43
C LYS A 128 -60.62 -14.68 -57.64
N ALA A 129 -61.30 -14.70 -58.78
CA ALA A 129 -62.61 -15.26 -59.19
C ALA A 129 -63.86 -14.46 -58.76
N GLU A 130 -63.97 -13.25 -59.28
CA GLU A 130 -65.12 -12.85 -60.11
C GLU A 130 -64.56 -12.23 -61.41
#